data_AF-G7GWA8-F1
#
_entry.id   AF-G7GWA8-F1
#
_cell.length_a   1.000
_cell.length_b   1.000
_cell.length_c   1.000
_cell.angle_alpha   90.00
_cell.angle_beta   90.00
_cell.angle_gamma   90.00
#
_symmetry.space_group_name_H-M   'P 1'
#
loop_
_entity.id
_entity.type
_entity.pdbx_description
1 polymer ?
#
loop_
_entity_poly.entity_id
_entity_poly.type
_entity_poly.pdbx_seq_one_letter_code
_entity_poly.pdbx_strand_id
1 'polypeptide(L)'
;MSAERRCKDCPTDRPQRPAPHPGPRCHTHHRAKRRADATRAHARRVETVYGITGDDYDRLYAAQGGVCAICQRATGKARRLAVDHNHDTGDVRGLLCGPCNHILIGRWPRDALARAVTYLDHPPAAQTLNQPRTDPT
;
A
#
# COMPACT_ATOMS: atom_id res chain seq x y z
N MET A 1 -14.27 -7.10 -45.18
CA MET A 1 -14.18 -5.95 -44.25
C MET A 1 -14.65 -6.43 -42.89
N SER A 2 -13.75 -6.71 -41.94
CA SER A 2 -14.15 -7.19 -40.62
C SER A 2 -14.87 -6.08 -39.86
N ALA A 3 -16.08 -6.32 -39.38
CA ALA A 3 -16.85 -5.32 -38.64
C ALA A 3 -16.06 -4.86 -37.41
N GLU A 4 -15.89 -3.55 -37.27
CA GLU A 4 -15.18 -2.96 -36.13
C GLU A 4 -15.95 -3.26 -34.84
N ARG A 5 -15.37 -4.10 -33.97
CA ARG A 5 -16.01 -4.52 -32.71
C ARG A 5 -16.30 -3.30 -31.83
N ARG A 6 -17.54 -3.21 -31.34
CA ARG A 6 -17.99 -2.14 -30.44
C ARG A 6 -17.93 -2.57 -28.99
N CYS A 7 -17.68 -1.61 -28.12
CA CYS A 7 -17.60 -1.86 -26.68
C CYS A 7 -18.98 -2.16 -26.09
N LYS A 8 -19.10 -3.32 -25.43
CA LYS A 8 -20.36 -3.77 -24.80
C LYS A 8 -20.83 -2.96 -23.59
N ASP A 9 -19.93 -2.23 -22.95
CA ASP A 9 -20.22 -1.45 -21.73
C ASP A 9 -20.45 0.05 -22.06
N CYS A 10 -20.32 0.47 -23.32
CA CYS A 10 -20.75 1.82 -23.71
C CYS A 10 -22.28 1.86 -23.73
N PRO A 11 -22.90 2.86 -23.09
CA PRO A 11 -24.34 2.96 -23.12
C PRO A 11 -24.83 3.24 -24.53
N THR A 12 -26.08 2.86 -24.76
CA THR A 12 -26.72 2.83 -26.07
C THR A 12 -27.27 4.18 -26.51
N ASP A 13 -27.32 5.15 -25.61
CA ASP A 13 -27.77 6.53 -25.85
C ASP A 13 -26.73 7.39 -26.59
N ARG A 14 -25.52 6.86 -26.84
CA ARG A 14 -24.43 7.55 -27.53
C ARG A 14 -23.59 6.58 -28.36
N PRO A 15 -22.78 7.08 -29.32
CA PRO A 15 -21.91 6.23 -30.14
C PRO A 15 -21.01 5.33 -29.29
N GLN A 16 -21.12 4.03 -29.50
CA GLN A 16 -20.27 3.06 -28.81
C GLN A 16 -18.83 3.16 -29.32
N ARG A 17 -17.90 3.25 -28.38
CA ARG A 17 -16.47 3.33 -28.68
C ARG A 17 -15.96 1.99 -29.24
N PRO A 18 -14.92 2.02 -30.09
CA PRO A 18 -14.31 0.79 -30.59
C PRO A 18 -13.66 -0.01 -29.46
N ALA A 19 -13.56 -1.33 -29.67
CA ALA A 19 -12.84 -2.27 -28.83
C ALA A 19 -11.53 -2.72 -29.53
N PRO A 20 -10.43 -1.95 -29.39
CA PRO A 20 -9.21 -2.15 -30.18
C PRO A 20 -8.35 -3.34 -29.72
N HIS A 21 -8.49 -3.79 -28.47
CA HIS A 21 -7.77 -4.96 -27.94
C HIS A 21 -8.59 -6.25 -28.15
N PRO A 22 -7.97 -7.45 -28.13
CA PRO A 22 -8.73 -8.70 -28.03
C PRO A 22 -9.60 -8.69 -26.76
N GLY A 23 -10.89 -8.44 -26.93
CA GLY A 23 -11.86 -8.35 -25.84
C GLY A 23 -13.06 -7.45 -26.20
N PRO A 24 -14.14 -7.45 -25.40
CA PRO A 24 -15.39 -6.79 -25.77
C PRO A 24 -15.47 -5.31 -25.33
N ARG A 25 -14.34 -4.66 -25.00
CA ARG A 25 -14.32 -3.36 -24.30
C ARG A 25 -13.41 -2.34 -24.96
N CYS A 26 -13.82 -1.08 -24.92
CA CYS A 26 -12.95 0.06 -25.23
C CYS A 26 -11.91 0.29 -24.13
N HIS A 27 -10.90 1.13 -24.39
CA HIS A 27 -9.83 1.44 -23.43
C HIS A 27 -10.33 1.85 -22.05
N THR A 28 -11.35 2.73 -21.97
CA THR A 28 -11.87 3.22 -20.69
C THR A 28 -12.55 2.14 -19.88
N HIS A 29 -13.47 1.37 -20.48
CA HIS A 29 -14.17 0.30 -19.76
C HIS A 29 -13.25 -0.88 -19.45
N HIS A 30 -12.28 -1.16 -20.30
CA HIS A 30 -11.23 -2.12 -20.01
C HIS A 30 -10.41 -1.69 -18.78
N ARG A 31 -9.94 -0.43 -18.72
CA ARG A 31 -9.21 0.11 -17.55
C ARG A 31 -10.06 0.08 -16.28
N ALA A 32 -11.34 0.45 -16.36
CA ALA A 32 -12.27 0.39 -15.24
C ALA A 32 -12.45 -1.05 -14.73
N LYS A 33 -12.68 -2.01 -15.63
CA LYS A 33 -12.79 -3.44 -15.30
C LYS A 33 -11.53 -3.95 -14.61
N ARG A 34 -10.35 -3.62 -15.15
CA ARG A 34 -9.05 -3.99 -14.55
C ARG A 34 -8.87 -3.40 -13.15
N ARG A 35 -9.28 -2.15 -12.91
CA ARG A 35 -9.25 -1.53 -11.57
C ARG A 35 -10.17 -2.23 -10.59
N ALA A 36 -11.39 -2.58 -11.02
CA ALA A 36 -12.36 -3.31 -10.20
C ALA A 36 -11.86 -4.74 -9.89
N ASP A 37 -11.27 -5.43 -10.86
CA ASP A 37 -10.65 -6.74 -10.67
C ASP A 37 -9.49 -6.68 -9.68
N ALA A 38 -8.60 -5.70 -9.81
CA ALA A 38 -7.49 -5.51 -8.88
C ALA A 38 -7.98 -5.23 -7.44
N THR A 39 -9.06 -4.46 -7.30
CA THR A 39 -9.66 -4.17 -5.99
C THR A 39 -10.24 -5.43 -5.35
N ARG A 40 -11.01 -6.23 -6.11
CA ARG A 40 -11.54 -7.52 -5.63
C ARG A 40 -10.43 -8.51 -5.29
N ALA A 41 -9.41 -8.61 -6.13
CA ALA A 41 -8.28 -9.49 -5.90
C ALA A 41 -7.52 -9.10 -4.62
N HIS A 42 -7.36 -7.80 -4.37
CA HIS A 42 -6.76 -7.31 -3.14
C HIS A 42 -7.60 -7.65 -1.92
N ALA A 43 -8.91 -7.35 -1.92
CA ALA A 43 -9.80 -7.68 -0.80
C ALA A 43 -9.77 -9.18 -0.46
N ARG A 44 -9.87 -10.05 -1.48
CA ARG A 44 -9.75 -11.50 -1.29
C ARG A 44 -8.41 -11.89 -0.68
N ARG A 45 -7.30 -11.34 -1.19
CA ARG A 45 -5.98 -11.64 -0.64
C ARG A 45 -5.90 -11.24 0.83
N VAL A 46 -6.37 -10.04 1.16
CA VAL A 46 -6.33 -9.51 2.52
C VAL A 46 -7.10 -10.42 3.47
N GLU A 47 -8.28 -10.86 3.08
CA GLU A 47 -9.11 -11.80 3.81
C GLU A 47 -8.43 -13.16 3.98
N THR A 48 -7.92 -13.75 2.90
CA THR A 48 -7.29 -15.08 2.95
C THR A 48 -5.97 -15.13 3.71
N VAL A 49 -5.21 -14.03 3.73
CA VAL A 49 -3.85 -14.01 4.29
C VAL A 49 -3.83 -13.45 5.70
N TYR A 50 -4.68 -12.45 5.99
CA TYR A 50 -4.65 -11.72 7.27
C TYR A 50 -5.95 -11.84 8.06
N GLY A 51 -6.97 -12.54 7.55
CA GLY A 51 -8.21 -12.78 8.28
C GLY A 51 -9.11 -11.55 8.45
N ILE A 52 -8.85 -10.44 7.74
CA ILE A 52 -9.65 -9.22 7.77
C ILE A 52 -10.32 -8.98 6.42
N THR A 53 -11.54 -8.44 6.42
CA THR A 53 -12.26 -8.13 5.18
C THR A 53 -11.67 -6.91 4.47
N GLY A 54 -12.07 -6.69 3.21
CA GLY A 54 -11.74 -5.45 2.49
C GLY A 54 -12.27 -4.20 3.20
N ASP A 55 -13.45 -4.30 3.83
CA ASP A 55 -14.03 -3.19 4.58
C ASP A 55 -13.25 -2.93 5.87
N ASP A 56 -12.75 -3.97 6.54
CA ASP A 56 -11.87 -3.84 7.71
C ASP A 56 -10.57 -3.13 7.35
N TYR A 57 -9.98 -3.48 6.20
CA TYR A 57 -8.81 -2.79 5.66
C TYR A 57 -9.11 -1.30 5.44
N ASP A 58 -10.23 -0.97 4.79
CA ASP A 58 -10.60 0.42 4.51
C ASP A 58 -10.90 1.21 5.79
N ARG A 59 -11.51 0.58 6.82
CA ARG A 59 -11.68 1.18 8.15
C ARG A 59 -10.33 1.44 8.84
N LEU A 60 -9.41 0.48 8.80
CA LEU A 60 -8.06 0.63 9.36
C LEU A 60 -7.27 1.74 8.64
N TYR A 61 -7.39 1.80 7.32
CA TYR A 61 -6.81 2.85 6.50
C TYR A 61 -7.34 4.24 6.87
N ALA A 62 -8.66 4.37 7.06
CA ALA A 62 -9.29 5.61 7.50
C ALA A 62 -8.86 6.00 8.93
N ALA A 63 -8.81 5.03 9.86
CA ALA A 63 -8.37 5.26 11.24
C ALA A 63 -6.91 5.75 11.33
N GLN A 64 -6.06 5.36 10.36
CA GLN A 64 -4.69 5.87 10.23
C GLN A 64 -4.58 7.24 9.52
N GLY A 65 -5.69 7.88 9.17
CA GLY A 65 -5.69 9.13 8.40
C GLY A 65 -5.29 8.95 6.93
N GLY A 66 -5.40 7.73 6.39
CA GLY A 66 -5.08 7.44 5.01
C GLY A 66 -3.58 7.46 4.66
N VAL A 67 -2.71 7.25 5.66
CA VAL A 67 -1.26 7.19 5.48
C VAL A 67 -0.63 6.01 6.20
N CYS A 68 0.61 5.69 5.83
CA CYS A 68 1.45 4.72 6.55
C CYS A 68 1.56 5.11 8.02
N ALA A 69 1.25 4.18 8.93
CA ALA A 69 1.26 4.43 10.37
C ALA A 69 2.64 4.85 10.92
N ILE A 70 3.74 4.44 10.25
CA ILE A 70 5.09 4.77 10.69
C ILE A 70 5.59 6.07 10.07
N CYS A 71 5.77 6.12 8.74
CA CYS A 71 6.40 7.29 8.13
C CYS A 71 5.44 8.47 7.89
N GLN A 72 4.12 8.25 7.96
CA GLN A 72 3.06 9.25 7.74
C GLN A 72 3.12 10.00 6.39
N ARG A 73 4.00 9.58 5.47
CA ARG A 73 4.22 10.21 4.15
C ARG A 73 3.52 9.43 3.03
N ALA A 74 3.55 8.11 3.10
CA ALA A 74 3.01 7.26 2.04
C ALA A 74 1.48 7.14 2.17
N THR A 75 0.75 7.52 1.11
CA THR A 75 -0.72 7.66 1.11
C THR A 75 -1.46 6.43 0.57
N GLY A 76 -0.80 5.34 0.20
CA GLY A 76 -1.50 4.19 -0.40
C GLY A 76 -2.05 4.42 -1.83
N LYS A 77 -2.05 5.65 -2.36
CA LYS A 77 -2.69 6.01 -3.66
C LYS A 77 -1.99 5.41 -4.87
N ALA A 78 -0.66 5.48 -4.93
CA ALA A 78 0.13 4.90 -6.01
C ALA A 78 0.31 3.39 -5.82
N ARG A 79 0.57 2.96 -4.59
CA ARG A 79 0.69 1.56 -4.19
C ARG A 79 0.04 1.40 -2.83
N ARG A 80 -0.88 0.44 -2.73
CA ARG A 80 -1.61 0.13 -1.49
C ARG A 80 -0.63 -0.15 -0.34
N LEU A 81 -1.01 0.27 0.85
CA LEU A 81 -0.26 -0.03 2.07
C LEU A 81 -0.36 -1.53 2.38
N ALA A 82 0.74 -2.13 2.79
CA ALA A 82 0.82 -3.53 3.22
C ALA A 82 0.19 -3.69 4.60
N VAL A 83 -0.45 -4.84 4.84
CA VAL A 83 -0.95 -5.22 6.17
C VAL A 83 0.22 -5.73 6.99
N ASP A 84 0.53 -5.05 8.07
CA ASP A 84 1.49 -5.46 9.08
C ASP A 84 0.78 -6.30 10.16
N HIS A 85 1.40 -7.40 10.56
CA HIS A 85 0.84 -8.33 11.54
C HIS A 85 1.93 -8.92 12.43
N ASN A 86 1.52 -9.36 13.61
CA ASN A 86 2.37 -10.17 14.47
C ASN A 86 2.58 -11.55 13.83
N HIS A 87 3.84 -11.95 13.65
CA HIS A 87 4.16 -13.25 13.03
C HIS A 87 3.90 -14.44 13.96
N ASP A 88 3.79 -14.20 15.28
CA ASP A 88 3.53 -15.24 16.27
C ASP A 88 2.03 -15.45 16.49
N THR A 89 1.26 -14.36 16.55
CA THR A 89 -0.19 -14.42 16.86
C THR A 89 -1.08 -14.28 15.63
N GLY A 90 -0.55 -13.71 14.55
CA GLY A 90 -1.34 -13.33 13.37
C GLY A 90 -2.09 -12.00 13.51
N ASP A 91 -2.05 -11.35 14.69
CA ASP A 91 -2.82 -10.13 14.93
C ASP A 91 -2.36 -8.98 14.02
N VAL A 92 -3.32 -8.37 13.33
CA VAL A 92 -3.06 -7.19 12.49
C VAL A 92 -2.70 -6.00 13.38
N ARG A 93 -1.54 -5.39 13.10
CA ARG A 93 -1.04 -4.21 13.82
C ARG A 93 -1.41 -2.90 13.12
N GLY A 94 -1.39 -2.88 11.79
CA GLY A 94 -1.60 -1.66 11.02
C GLY A 94 -1.31 -1.79 9.53
N LEU A 95 -1.35 -0.68 8.81
CA LEU A 95 -1.04 -0.57 7.40
C LEU A 95 0.22 0.28 7.17
N LEU A 96 1.19 -0.29 6.48
CA LEU A 96 2.52 0.31 6.28
C LEU A 96 2.89 0.40 4.81
N CYS A 97 3.74 1.37 4.44
CA CYS A 97 4.35 1.35 3.11
C CYS A 97 5.38 0.22 3.00
N GLY A 98 5.71 -0.19 1.78
CA GLY A 98 6.68 -1.26 1.54
C GLY A 98 8.02 -1.07 2.27
N PRO A 99 8.66 0.12 2.23
CA PRO A 99 9.88 0.38 2.97
C PRO A 99 9.72 0.22 4.49
N CYS A 100 8.69 0.83 5.09
CA CYS A 100 8.46 0.69 6.53
C CYS A 100 8.20 -0.76 6.93
N ASN A 101 7.37 -1.47 6.17
CA ASN A 101 7.00 -2.85 6.47
C ASN A 101 8.18 -3.82 6.34
N HIS A 102 8.87 -3.82 5.20
CA HIS A 102 9.87 -4.84 4.89
C HIS A 102 11.29 -4.46 5.33
N ILE A 103 11.63 -3.17 5.32
CA ILE A 103 12.99 -2.71 5.60
C ILE A 103 13.13 -2.24 7.04
N LEU A 104 12.19 -1.43 7.53
CA LEU A 104 12.33 -0.88 8.88
C LEU A 104 11.98 -1.93 9.94
N ILE A 105 10.72 -2.37 9.99
CA ILE A 105 10.28 -3.31 11.04
C ILE A 105 10.44 -4.79 10.64
N GLY A 106 10.53 -5.08 9.34
CA GLY A 106 10.71 -6.44 8.84
C GLY A 106 12.15 -6.95 8.88
N ARG A 107 13.14 -6.05 8.94
CA ARG A 107 14.57 -6.42 8.95
C ARG A 107 15.22 -6.27 10.31
N TRP A 108 14.75 -5.33 11.13
CA TRP A 108 15.38 -5.01 12.40
C TRP A 108 14.47 -5.41 13.57
N PRO A 109 15.00 -6.13 14.57
CA PRO A 109 14.23 -6.43 15.76
C PRO A 109 13.99 -5.15 16.59
N ARG A 110 12.97 -5.18 17.45
CA ARG A 110 12.53 -4.03 18.26
C ARG A 110 13.67 -3.41 19.08
N ASP A 111 14.53 -4.24 19.67
CA ASP A 111 15.66 -3.80 20.48
C ASP A 111 16.72 -3.04 19.64
N ALA A 112 16.97 -3.48 18.40
CA ALA A 112 17.85 -2.77 17.47
C ALA A 112 17.26 -1.42 17.06
N LEU A 113 15.94 -1.35 16.83
CA LEU A 113 15.26 -0.08 16.55
C LEU A 113 15.32 0.88 17.73
N ALA A 114 15.15 0.38 18.96
CA ALA A 114 15.31 1.21 20.16
C ALA A 114 16.75 1.73 20.30
N ARG A 115 17.75 0.87 20.08
CA ARG A 115 19.16 1.30 20.04
C ARG A 115 19.45 2.31 18.94
N ALA A 116 18.77 2.22 17.79
CA ALA A 116 18.93 3.19 16.72
C ALA A 116 18.47 4.59 17.13
N VAL A 117 17.35 4.70 17.87
CA VAL A 117 16.92 5.98 18.46
C VAL A 117 17.99 6.49 19.43
N THR A 118 18.44 5.66 20.38
CA THR A 118 19.49 6.03 21.33
C THR A 118 20.80 6.45 20.63
N TYR A 119 21.17 5.78 19.53
CA TYR A 119 22.36 6.11 18.76
C TYR A 119 22.27 7.49 18.10
N LEU A 120 21.10 7.90 17.60
CA LEU A 120 20.89 9.22 17.01
C LEU A 120 20.93 10.32 18.09
N ASP A 121 20.35 10.07 19.26
CA ASP A 121 20.37 11.01 20.38
C ASP A 121 21.76 11.14 21.04
N HIS A 122 22.50 10.02 21.07
CA HIS A 122 23.77 9.86 21.77
C HIS A 122 24.82 9.18 20.87
N PRO A 123 25.23 9.82 19.76
CA PRO A 123 26.19 9.23 18.85
C PRO A 123 27.54 9.10 19.58
N PRO A 124 28.24 7.95 19.49
CA PRO A 124 29.53 7.75 20.16
C PRO A 124 30.57 8.81 19.77
N ALA A 125 30.52 9.30 18.52
CA ALA A 125 31.41 10.35 18.02
C ALA A 125 31.32 11.66 18.82
N ALA A 126 30.15 11.99 19.39
CA ALA A 126 30.02 13.18 20.23
C ALA A 126 30.88 13.06 21.51
N GLN A 127 31.03 11.85 22.05
CA GLN A 127 31.80 11.59 23.26
C GLN A 127 33.27 11.35 22.96
N THR A 128 33.58 10.66 21.86
CA THR A 128 34.95 10.22 21.55
C THR A 128 35.74 11.25 20.75
N LEU A 129 35.07 12.05 19.91
CA LEU A 129 35.69 13.02 19.02
C LEU A 129 35.38 14.48 19.40
N ASN A 130 34.75 14.72 20.55
CA ASN A 130 34.27 16.04 21.00
C ASN A 130 33.43 16.77 19.94
N GLN A 131 32.64 16.03 19.16
CA GLN A 131 31.76 16.60 18.15
C GLN A 131 30.44 17.06 18.78
N PRO A 132 29.85 18.18 18.31
CA PRO A 132 28.56 18.62 18.82
C PRO A 132 27.47 17.58 18.50
N ARG A 133 26.59 17.32 19.48
CA ARG A 133 25.38 16.52 19.29
C ARG A 133 24.40 17.33 18.44
N THR A 134 24.40 17.14 17.14
CA THR A 134 23.44 17.82 16.27
C THR A 134 22.89 16.87 15.24
N ASP A 135 21.66 16.41 15.49
CA ASP A 135 20.68 16.25 14.43
C ASP A 135 19.54 17.23 14.73
N PRO A 136 19.25 18.21 13.86
CA PRO A 136 18.04 19.01 13.98
C PRO A 136 16.84 18.10 13.71
N THR A 137 15.95 17.97 14.70
CA THR A 137 14.62 17.35 14.58
C THR A 137 13.80 17.94 13.44
#